data_AF-A0A8T4KSC1-F1
#
_entry.id   AF-A0A8T4KSC1-F1
#
_cell.length_a   1.000
_cell.length_b   1.000
_cell.length_c   1.000
_cell.angle_alpha   90.00
_cell.angle_beta   90.00
_cell.angle_gamma   90.00
#
_symmetry.space_group_name_H-M   'P 1'
#
loop_
_entity.id
_entity.type
_entity.pdbx_description
1 polymer ?
#
loop_
_entity_poly.entity_id
_entity_poly.type
_entity_poly.pdbx_seq_one_letter_code
_entity_poly.pdbx_strand_id
1 'polypeptide(L)'
;MAKAKRKSAKKIRKARISKPRVKKSKLLEKFAEEVESLAPEKPRNVQMKTTGKISYAVVNLVASGNLNATLDLYNLAVTIPNIEYEPEQFPGAILKLKEPKVSMLLFKNGKVICSGASSEKEIALGITKASKLIHEVQPNVKVQRDVEYNVVNLVATANLNQTLDLFKTAMSLDNVEYEPEQFPGAILRIDDPKITLLLFKNGKVICAGAKREEFLRKGLEKAAQLIKKIK
;
A
#
# COMPACT_ATOMS: atom_id res chain seq x y z
N MET A 1 -50.09 -23.15 13.47
CA MET A 1 -48.85 -22.42 13.86
C MET A 1 -47.85 -22.12 12.72
N ALA A 2 -48.15 -22.34 11.44
CA ALA A 2 -47.16 -22.19 10.34
C ALA A 2 -47.20 -20.85 9.55
N LYS A 3 -48.17 -19.95 9.79
CA LYS A 3 -48.33 -18.70 8.99
C LYS A 3 -47.65 -17.46 9.60
N ALA A 4 -47.23 -17.49 10.87
CA ALA A 4 -46.61 -16.33 11.54
C ALA A 4 -45.09 -16.18 11.28
N LYS A 5 -44.35 -17.29 11.09
CA LYS A 5 -42.89 -17.24 10.86
C LYS A 5 -42.47 -16.74 9.46
N ARG A 6 -43.37 -16.80 8.46
CA ARG A 6 -43.08 -16.33 7.09
C ARG A 6 -43.13 -14.80 6.91
N LYS A 7 -43.81 -14.05 7.80
CA LYS A 7 -43.87 -12.58 7.72
C LYS A 7 -42.63 -11.89 8.29
N SER A 8 -41.94 -12.47 9.28
CA SER A 8 -40.68 -11.90 9.82
C SER A 8 -39.49 -12.07 8.87
N ALA A 9 -39.37 -13.20 8.16
CA ALA A 9 -38.26 -13.43 7.23
C ALA A 9 -38.32 -12.51 5.98
N LYS A 10 -39.51 -12.13 5.53
CA LYS A 10 -39.70 -11.17 4.42
C LYS A 10 -39.42 -9.71 4.83
N LYS A 11 -39.57 -9.36 6.10
CA LYS A 11 -39.31 -8.01 6.62
C LYS A 11 -37.81 -7.77 6.83
N ILE A 12 -37.04 -8.81 7.21
CA ILE A 12 -35.58 -8.73 7.38
C ILE A 12 -34.84 -8.67 6.03
N ARG A 13 -35.39 -9.28 4.96
CA ARG A 13 -34.81 -9.19 3.60
C ARG A 13 -35.05 -7.86 2.89
N LYS A 14 -35.98 -7.01 3.35
CA LYS A 14 -36.29 -5.70 2.75
C LYS A 14 -35.55 -4.51 3.38
N ALA A 15 -34.79 -4.71 4.45
CA ALA A 15 -34.00 -3.65 5.09
C ALA A 15 -32.55 -3.51 4.53
N ARG A 16 -32.20 -4.26 3.48
CA ARG A 16 -30.86 -4.27 2.88
C ARG A 16 -30.79 -3.59 1.51
N ILE A 17 -31.69 -2.65 1.25
CA ILE A 17 -31.66 -1.78 0.07
C ILE A 17 -31.73 -0.33 0.54
N SER A 18 -30.56 0.31 0.59
CA SER A 18 -30.29 1.70 0.20
C SER A 18 -29.09 2.31 0.93
N LYS A 19 -27.95 1.60 0.99
CA LYS A 19 -26.68 2.33 0.84
C LYS A 19 -26.55 2.65 -0.65
N PRO A 20 -26.24 3.89 -1.06
CA PRO A 20 -26.20 4.25 -2.47
C PRO A 20 -25.17 3.38 -3.19
N ARG A 21 -25.60 2.55 -4.15
CA ARG A 21 -24.69 1.72 -4.98
C ARG A 21 -23.55 2.56 -5.57
N VAL A 22 -23.87 3.81 -5.95
CA VAL A 22 -22.95 4.81 -6.51
C VAL A 22 -21.79 5.17 -5.57
N LYS A 23 -21.99 5.15 -4.24
CA LYS A 23 -20.90 5.48 -3.30
C LYS A 23 -19.89 4.36 -3.16
N LYS A 24 -20.31 3.09 -3.26
CA LYS A 24 -19.41 1.94 -3.13
C LYS A 24 -18.54 1.78 -4.38
N SER A 25 -19.11 1.99 -5.58
CA SER A 25 -18.37 1.86 -6.84
C SER A 25 -17.25 2.90 -6.97
N LYS A 26 -17.52 4.18 -6.67
CA LYS A 26 -16.51 5.26 -6.63
C LYS A 26 -15.40 5.04 -5.59
N LEU A 27 -15.72 4.37 -4.48
CA LEU A 27 -14.70 4.04 -3.46
C LEU A 27 -13.79 2.90 -3.93
N LEU A 28 -14.34 1.94 -4.68
CA LEU A 28 -13.61 0.81 -5.24
C LEU A 28 -12.61 1.30 -6.29
N GLU A 29 -13.07 2.12 -7.23
CA GLU A 29 -12.25 2.77 -8.27
C GLU A 29 -11.07 3.53 -7.65
N LYS A 30 -11.36 4.49 -6.76
CA LYS A 30 -10.32 5.30 -6.08
C LYS A 30 -9.30 4.45 -5.34
N PHE A 31 -9.75 3.41 -4.64
CA PHE A 31 -8.85 2.51 -3.92
C PHE A 31 -7.95 1.72 -4.90
N ALA A 32 -8.52 1.21 -5.99
CA ALA A 32 -7.78 0.45 -6.98
C ALA A 32 -6.74 1.31 -7.70
N GLU A 33 -7.14 2.53 -8.11
CA GLU A 33 -6.24 3.53 -8.70
C GLU A 33 -5.11 3.92 -7.75
N GLU A 34 -5.42 4.13 -6.47
CA GLU A 34 -4.41 4.45 -5.46
C GLU A 34 -3.40 3.30 -5.34
N VAL A 35 -3.86 2.06 -5.19
CA VAL A 35 -2.98 0.88 -5.08
C VAL A 35 -2.16 0.66 -6.36
N GLU A 36 -2.76 0.85 -7.54
CA GLU A 36 -2.06 0.73 -8.81
C GLU A 36 -1.01 1.84 -8.99
N SER A 37 -1.28 3.06 -8.54
CA SER A 37 -0.32 4.17 -8.59
C SER A 37 0.94 3.93 -7.75
N LEU A 38 0.82 3.12 -6.68
CA LEU A 38 1.95 2.69 -5.85
C LEU A 38 2.81 1.62 -6.51
N ALA A 39 2.38 1.06 -7.65
CA ALA A 39 3.09 0.07 -8.43
C ALA A 39 3.42 0.61 -9.84
N PRO A 40 4.49 1.42 -9.98
CA PRO A 40 4.81 2.09 -11.23
C PRO A 40 5.02 1.12 -12.40
N GLU A 41 4.58 1.49 -13.61
CA GLU A 41 4.66 0.63 -14.82
C GLU A 41 6.09 0.20 -15.16
N LYS A 42 7.08 1.07 -14.87
CA LYS A 42 8.51 0.77 -15.00
C LYS A 42 9.15 0.72 -13.61
N PRO A 43 9.23 -0.47 -12.99
CA PRO A 43 9.94 -0.63 -11.73
C PRO A 43 11.41 -0.20 -11.87
N ARG A 44 11.90 0.70 -11.00
CA ARG A 44 13.30 1.13 -10.97
C ARG A 44 14.17 0.02 -10.41
N ASN A 45 15.08 -0.55 -11.20
CA ASN A 45 16.07 -1.57 -10.79
C ASN A 45 15.56 -2.52 -9.68
N VAL A 46 14.38 -3.10 -9.89
CA VAL A 46 13.76 -3.96 -8.87
C VAL A 46 14.29 -5.38 -9.04
N GLN A 47 14.66 -5.99 -7.92
CA GLN A 47 15.06 -7.39 -7.91
C GLN A 47 13.82 -8.28 -8.07
N MET A 48 13.79 -9.03 -9.17
CA MET A 48 12.82 -10.09 -9.38
C MET A 48 13.14 -11.27 -8.46
N LYS A 49 12.14 -11.71 -7.71
CA LYS A 49 12.17 -12.86 -6.80
C LYS A 49 11.13 -13.88 -7.23
N THR A 50 11.21 -15.08 -6.64
CA THR A 50 10.29 -16.17 -6.94
C THR A 50 9.72 -16.78 -5.66
N THR A 51 8.47 -17.21 -5.74
CA THR A 51 7.84 -18.05 -4.71
C THR A 51 7.01 -19.14 -5.36
N GLY A 52 7.48 -20.37 -5.26
CA GLY A 52 6.97 -21.46 -6.10
C GLY A 52 7.09 -21.11 -7.59
N LYS A 53 5.97 -21.06 -8.31
CA LYS A 53 5.90 -20.71 -9.74
C LYS A 53 5.58 -19.24 -10.01
N ILE A 54 5.48 -18.42 -8.98
CA ILE A 54 5.08 -17.01 -9.06
C ILE A 54 6.35 -16.18 -9.03
N SER A 55 6.53 -15.29 -10.02
CA SER A 55 7.57 -14.27 -9.97
C SER A 55 6.99 -12.99 -9.36
N TYR A 56 7.75 -12.31 -8.51
CA TYR A 56 7.32 -11.07 -7.87
C TYR A 56 8.47 -10.09 -7.63
N ALA A 57 8.14 -8.82 -7.45
CA ALA A 57 9.07 -7.72 -7.27
C ALA A 57 8.47 -6.71 -6.28
N VAL A 58 9.24 -6.30 -5.27
CA VAL A 58 8.83 -5.23 -4.34
C VAL A 58 9.07 -3.90 -5.03
N VAL A 59 8.00 -3.15 -5.28
CA VAL A 59 8.07 -1.92 -6.10
C VAL A 59 7.98 -0.65 -5.26
N ASN A 60 7.41 -0.75 -4.06
CA ASN A 60 7.32 0.37 -3.14
C ASN A 60 7.25 -0.12 -1.69
N LEU A 61 7.98 0.57 -0.83
CA LEU A 61 8.02 0.41 0.61
C LEU A 61 7.70 1.74 1.26
N VAL A 62 6.90 1.66 2.31
CA VAL A 62 6.66 2.75 3.24
C VAL A 62 7.12 2.31 4.62
N ALA A 63 7.94 3.12 5.26
CA ALA A 63 8.44 2.88 6.59
C ALA A 63 8.15 4.07 7.51
N SER A 64 7.87 3.79 8.77
CA SER A 64 7.75 4.80 9.83
C SER A 64 8.89 4.60 10.82
N GLY A 65 9.63 5.67 11.11
CA GLY A 65 10.67 5.70 12.13
C GLY A 65 10.51 6.91 13.04
N ASN A 66 11.44 7.06 13.99
CA ASN A 66 11.51 8.21 14.86
C ASN A 66 12.96 8.67 15.04
N LEU A 67 13.22 9.92 14.70
CA LEU A 67 14.51 10.59 14.90
C LEU A 67 14.81 10.90 16.38
N ASN A 68 13.81 10.75 17.25
CA ASN A 68 13.85 11.03 18.68
C ASN A 68 14.34 12.44 19.01
N ALA A 69 13.84 13.41 18.23
CA ALA A 69 14.27 14.80 18.27
C ALA A 69 13.08 15.76 18.06
N THR A 70 13.15 16.96 18.62
CA THR A 70 12.21 18.05 18.27
C THR A 70 12.79 18.86 17.13
N LEU A 71 12.10 18.90 16.00
CA LEU A 71 12.55 19.55 14.78
C LEU A 71 11.89 20.92 14.63
N ASP A 72 12.66 21.95 14.28
CA ASP A 72 12.11 23.20 13.79
C ASP A 72 11.92 23.09 12.26
N LEU A 73 10.71 22.72 11.86
CA LEU A 73 10.35 22.48 10.47
C LEU A 73 10.38 23.75 9.60
N TYR A 74 10.12 24.93 10.18
CA TYR A 74 10.21 26.19 9.45
C TYR A 74 11.65 26.50 9.08
N ASN A 75 12.56 26.39 10.04
CA ASN A 75 13.98 26.59 9.80
C ASN A 75 14.54 25.59 8.77
N LEU A 76 14.11 24.32 8.84
CA LEU A 76 14.46 23.32 7.82
C LEU A 76 13.93 23.68 6.43
N ALA A 77 12.68 24.12 6.31
CA ALA A 77 12.06 24.46 5.03
C ALA A 77 12.67 25.71 4.37
N VAL A 78 13.03 26.72 5.16
CA VAL A 78 13.68 27.94 4.64
C VAL A 78 15.12 27.65 4.21
N THR A 79 15.80 26.72 4.87
CA THR A 79 17.23 26.45 4.62
C THR A 79 17.44 25.38 3.54
N ILE A 80 16.59 24.35 3.50
CA ILE A 80 16.76 23.20 2.60
C ILE A 80 15.76 23.32 1.44
N PRO A 81 16.21 23.58 0.20
CA PRO A 81 15.32 23.89 -0.93
C PRO A 81 14.40 22.73 -1.35
N ASN A 82 14.70 21.50 -0.94
CA ASN A 82 13.91 20.31 -1.25
C ASN A 82 12.90 19.95 -0.15
N ILE A 83 12.68 20.86 0.81
CA ILE A 83 11.68 20.72 1.86
C ILE A 83 10.53 21.69 1.60
N GLU A 84 9.33 21.13 1.49
CA GLU A 84 8.07 21.87 1.42
C GLU A 84 7.38 21.78 2.79
N TYR A 85 7.02 22.92 3.41
CA TYR A 85 6.30 22.93 4.68
C TYR A 85 5.22 24.01 4.69
N GLU A 86 3.97 23.57 4.60
CA GLU A 86 2.78 24.42 4.67
C GLU A 86 1.86 23.92 5.80
N PRO A 87 2.07 24.35 7.06
CA PRO A 87 1.36 23.80 8.21
C PRO A 87 -0.17 24.01 8.19
N GLU A 88 -0.63 25.05 7.49
CA GLU A 88 -2.06 25.30 7.26
C GLU A 88 -2.71 24.22 6.37
N GLN A 89 -1.93 23.58 5.50
CA GLN A 89 -2.40 22.48 4.64
C GLN A 89 -2.10 21.11 5.25
N PHE A 90 -0.90 20.92 5.81
CA PHE A 90 -0.45 19.63 6.35
C PHE A 90 0.60 19.81 7.48
N PRO A 91 0.47 19.11 8.62
CA PRO A 91 1.31 19.33 9.80
C PRO A 91 2.78 18.87 9.67
N GLY A 92 3.14 18.12 8.63
CA GLY A 92 4.50 17.64 8.41
C GLY A 92 5.19 18.35 7.25
N ALA A 93 6.52 18.42 7.30
CA ALA A 93 7.33 18.88 6.18
C ALA A 93 7.61 17.73 5.20
N ILE A 94 7.59 18.00 3.90
CA ILE A 94 7.84 17.03 2.83
C ILE A 94 9.27 17.23 2.31
N LEU A 95 10.17 16.30 2.62
CA LEU A 95 11.53 16.25 2.10
C LEU A 95 11.60 15.29 0.91
N LYS A 96 11.95 15.79 -0.28
CA LYS A 96 12.17 14.95 -1.47
C LYS A 96 13.67 14.70 -1.69
N LEU A 97 14.08 13.44 -1.66
CA LEU A 97 15.46 13.04 -2.01
C LEU A 97 15.50 12.50 -3.44
N LYS A 98 16.58 12.82 -4.16
CA LYS A 98 16.85 12.28 -5.51
C LYS A 98 17.56 10.92 -5.46
N GLU A 99 18.43 10.72 -4.48
CA GLU A 99 19.22 9.49 -4.31
C GLU A 99 19.31 9.11 -2.82
N PRO A 100 18.71 8.01 -2.37
CA PRO A 100 17.71 7.23 -3.11
C PRO A 100 16.49 8.11 -3.43
N LYS A 101 15.77 7.80 -4.52
CA LYS A 101 14.60 8.59 -4.92
C LYS A 101 13.40 8.23 -4.03
N VAL A 102 13.32 8.90 -2.89
CA VAL A 102 12.32 8.72 -1.82
C VAL A 102 11.71 10.06 -1.39
N SER A 103 10.52 10.00 -0.79
CA SER A 103 9.86 11.14 -0.16
C SER A 103 9.69 10.88 1.32
N MET A 104 10.06 11.86 2.16
CA MET A 104 9.98 11.77 3.60
C MET A 104 9.04 12.83 4.17
N LEU A 105 8.09 12.39 5.01
CA LEU A 105 7.30 13.28 5.85
C LEU A 105 8.01 13.40 7.20
N LEU A 106 8.40 14.62 7.55
CA LEU A 106 9.05 14.97 8.81
C LEU A 106 8.07 15.70 9.71
N PHE A 107 7.93 15.25 10.95
CA PHE A 107 7.06 15.89 11.94
C PHE A 107 7.88 16.58 13.02
N LYS A 108 7.32 17.63 13.63
CA LYS A 108 7.97 18.41 14.69
C LYS A 108 8.47 17.55 15.86
N ASN A 109 7.79 16.43 16.15
CA ASN A 109 8.16 15.50 17.22
C ASN A 109 9.24 14.46 16.82
N GLY A 110 9.84 14.59 15.64
CA GLY A 110 10.88 13.69 15.16
C GLY A 110 10.37 12.44 14.46
N LYS A 111 9.04 12.21 14.40
CA LYS A 111 8.49 11.14 13.57
C LYS A 111 8.88 11.37 12.12
N VAL A 112 9.28 10.29 11.45
CA VAL A 112 9.60 10.29 10.02
C VAL A 112 8.82 9.19 9.32
N ILE A 113 8.20 9.50 8.19
CA ILE A 113 7.59 8.52 7.29
C ILE A 113 8.34 8.57 5.96
N CYS A 114 9.02 7.50 5.60
CA CYS A 114 9.75 7.37 4.34
C CYS A 114 8.93 6.52 3.35
N SER A 115 8.78 7.00 2.12
CA SER A 115 7.98 6.34 1.07
C SER A 115 8.67 6.43 -0.30
N GLY A 116 8.29 5.55 -1.22
CA GLY A 116 8.84 5.54 -2.58
C GLY A 116 10.12 4.72 -2.75
N ALA A 117 10.55 4.03 -1.69
CA ALA A 117 11.72 3.15 -1.72
C ALA A 117 11.38 1.79 -2.32
N SER A 118 12.31 1.19 -3.07
CA SER A 118 12.18 -0.16 -3.63
C SER A 118 12.80 -1.24 -2.73
N SER A 119 13.57 -0.84 -1.72
CA SER A 119 14.22 -1.75 -0.77
C SER A 119 14.41 -1.12 0.61
N GLU A 120 14.56 -1.97 1.63
CA GLU A 120 14.87 -1.52 3.00
C GLU A 120 16.23 -0.79 3.08
N LYS A 121 17.18 -1.15 2.21
CA LYS A 121 18.46 -0.43 2.07
C LYS A 121 18.25 1.03 1.65
N GLU A 122 17.33 1.29 0.73
CA GLU A 122 16.97 2.65 0.32
C GLU A 122 16.26 3.42 1.44
N ILE A 123 15.41 2.76 2.24
CA ILE A 123 14.80 3.37 3.44
C ILE A 123 15.89 3.81 4.42
N ALA A 124 16.80 2.90 4.79
CA ALA A 124 17.88 3.19 5.73
C ALA A 124 18.79 4.32 5.24
N LEU A 125 19.18 4.29 3.95
CA LEU A 125 19.99 5.34 3.35
C LEU A 125 19.25 6.68 3.29
N GLY A 126 17.96 6.67 2.96
CA GLY A 126 17.11 7.87 2.96
C GLY A 126 17.05 8.52 4.34
N ILE A 127 16.70 7.75 5.37
CA ILE A 127 16.63 8.24 6.75
C ILE A 127 17.99 8.76 7.23
N THR A 128 19.08 8.08 6.88
CA THR A 128 20.45 8.52 7.19
C THR A 128 20.76 9.88 6.54
N LYS A 129 20.41 10.05 5.25
CA LYS A 129 20.61 11.34 4.55
C LYS A 129 19.77 12.46 5.14
N ALA A 130 18.50 12.21 5.47
CA ALA A 130 17.65 13.19 6.13
C ALA A 130 18.23 13.60 7.50
N SER A 131 18.68 12.63 8.29
CA SER A 131 19.27 12.89 9.62
C SER A 131 20.52 13.76 9.52
N LYS A 132 21.36 13.56 8.50
CA LYS A 132 22.54 14.40 8.23
C LYS A 132 22.13 15.83 7.86
N LEU A 133 21.20 16.00 6.92
CA LEU A 133 20.71 17.31 6.50
C LEU A 133 20.10 18.10 7.67
N ILE A 134 19.33 17.43 8.53
CA ILE A 134 18.75 18.05 9.72
C ILE A 134 19.86 18.49 10.68
N HIS A 135 20.86 17.65 10.93
CA HIS A 135 21.97 17.98 11.82
C HIS A 135 22.83 19.15 11.32
N GLU A 136 23.03 19.26 10.00
CA GLU A 136 23.76 20.39 9.38
C GLU A 136 23.07 21.74 9.61
N VAL A 137 21.73 21.76 9.56
CA VAL A 137 20.94 22.97 9.78
C VAL A 137 20.69 23.23 11.28
N GLN A 138 20.57 22.15 12.06
CA GLN A 138 20.19 22.19 13.48
C GLN A 138 21.20 21.41 14.34
N PRO A 139 22.45 21.90 14.47
CA PRO A 139 23.52 21.16 15.15
C PRO A 139 23.23 20.89 16.64
N ASN A 140 22.40 21.73 17.26
CA ASN A 140 21.98 21.59 18.66
C ASN A 140 20.90 20.50 18.87
N VAL A 141 20.29 20.02 17.79
CA VAL A 141 19.28 18.95 17.83
C VAL A 141 19.99 17.60 17.77
N LYS A 142 19.89 16.82 18.85
CA LYS A 142 20.43 15.46 18.91
C LYS A 142 19.55 14.50 18.11
N VAL A 143 19.80 14.44 16.80
CA VAL A 143 19.14 13.49 15.90
C VAL A 143 19.78 12.11 16.05
N GLN A 144 18.99 11.08 16.30
CA GLN A 144 19.48 9.71 16.29
C GLN A 144 19.93 9.33 14.86
N ARG A 145 21.17 8.83 14.72
CA ARG A 145 21.74 8.46 13.40
C ARG A 145 21.25 7.08 12.96
N ASP A 146 21.23 6.12 13.87
CA ASP A 146 20.73 4.77 13.66
C ASP A 146 19.26 4.70 14.08
N VAL A 147 18.40 5.20 13.19
CA VAL A 147 16.96 5.28 13.43
C VAL A 147 16.35 3.90 13.23
N GLU A 148 15.76 3.35 14.28
CA GLU A 148 14.87 2.21 14.14
C GLU A 148 13.62 2.61 13.36
N TYR A 149 13.27 1.81 12.36
CA TYR A 149 12.07 2.01 11.56
C TYR A 149 11.30 0.70 11.41
N ASN A 150 10.00 0.84 11.18
CA ASN A 150 9.11 -0.27 10.90
C ASN A 150 8.52 -0.09 9.50
N VAL A 151 8.59 -1.14 8.67
CA VAL A 151 7.86 -1.17 7.41
C VAL A 151 6.36 -1.22 7.73
N VAL A 152 5.63 -0.19 7.30
CA VAL A 152 4.19 -0.06 7.53
C VAL A 152 3.38 -0.59 6.36
N ASN A 153 3.94 -0.52 5.16
CA ASN A 153 3.31 -1.02 3.95
C ASN A 153 4.36 -1.41 2.91
N LEU A 154 4.09 -2.51 2.22
CA LEU A 154 4.84 -3.04 1.10
C LEU A 154 3.86 -3.23 -0.05
N VAL A 155 4.24 -2.70 -1.21
CA VAL A 155 3.57 -2.95 -2.48
C VAL A 155 4.49 -3.73 -3.39
N ALA A 156 3.96 -4.79 -3.99
CA ALA A 156 4.69 -5.66 -4.90
C ALA A 156 3.89 -5.92 -6.16
N THR A 157 4.58 -6.07 -7.28
CA THR A 157 4.03 -6.64 -8.49
C THR A 157 4.36 -8.12 -8.53
N ALA A 158 3.47 -8.93 -9.10
CA ALA A 158 3.70 -10.36 -9.29
C ALA A 158 3.07 -10.84 -10.60
N ASN A 159 3.50 -12.01 -11.06
CA ASN A 159 2.90 -12.69 -12.21
C ASN A 159 2.56 -14.13 -11.84
N LEU A 160 1.28 -14.48 -11.97
CA LEU A 160 0.79 -15.85 -11.75
C LEU A 160 1.13 -16.80 -12.92
N ASN A 161 1.68 -16.27 -14.01
CA ASN A 161 2.09 -16.99 -15.22
C ASN A 161 0.94 -17.78 -15.86
N GLN A 162 -0.28 -17.21 -15.81
CA GLN A 162 -1.48 -17.76 -16.44
C GLN A 162 -2.50 -16.65 -16.71
N THR A 163 -3.36 -16.85 -17.71
CA THR A 163 -4.52 -15.99 -17.92
C THR A 163 -5.60 -16.25 -16.86
N LEU A 164 -6.33 -15.21 -16.50
CA LEU A 164 -7.38 -15.25 -15.49
C LEU A 164 -8.74 -14.91 -16.11
N ASP A 165 -9.76 -15.70 -15.78
CA ASP A 165 -11.15 -15.31 -15.98
C ASP A 165 -11.65 -14.57 -14.72
N LEU A 166 -11.61 -13.24 -14.78
CA LEU A 166 -11.98 -12.39 -13.64
C LEU A 166 -13.47 -12.50 -13.28
N PHE A 167 -14.35 -12.70 -14.27
CA PHE A 167 -15.78 -12.90 -14.02
C PHE A 167 -16.02 -14.23 -13.29
N LYS A 168 -15.48 -15.34 -13.80
CA LYS A 168 -15.58 -16.64 -13.14
C LYS A 168 -14.96 -16.60 -11.74
N THR A 169 -13.84 -15.89 -11.58
CA THR A 169 -13.17 -15.72 -10.29
C THR A 169 -14.07 -14.99 -9.28
N ALA A 170 -14.66 -13.86 -9.66
CA ALA A 170 -15.57 -13.09 -8.81
C ALA A 170 -16.87 -13.83 -8.47
N MET A 171 -17.37 -14.68 -9.39
CA MET A 171 -18.53 -15.53 -9.12
C MET A 171 -18.23 -16.70 -8.18
N SER A 172 -16.98 -17.17 -8.15
CA SER A 172 -16.57 -18.35 -7.39
C SER A 172 -16.02 -18.03 -5.99
N LEU A 173 -15.60 -16.79 -5.76
CA LEU A 173 -14.95 -16.35 -4.52
C LEU A 173 -15.68 -15.15 -3.92
N ASP A 174 -16.18 -15.29 -2.69
CA ASP A 174 -16.93 -14.24 -1.98
C ASP A 174 -16.08 -13.00 -1.64
N ASN A 175 -14.76 -13.15 -1.62
CA ASN A 175 -13.79 -12.11 -1.27
C ASN A 175 -13.15 -11.43 -2.50
N VAL A 176 -13.81 -11.55 -3.66
CA VAL A 176 -13.40 -10.91 -4.91
C VAL A 176 -14.45 -9.90 -5.36
N GLU A 177 -14.03 -8.67 -5.57
CA GLU A 177 -14.86 -7.61 -6.15
C GLU A 177 -14.38 -7.31 -7.57
N TYR A 178 -15.27 -7.40 -8.56
CA TYR A 178 -14.93 -7.10 -9.96
C TYR A 178 -16.07 -6.31 -10.61
N GLU A 179 -15.79 -5.05 -10.93
CA GLU A 179 -16.70 -4.13 -11.61
C GLU A 179 -15.94 -3.50 -12.80
N PRO A 180 -15.90 -4.15 -13.99
CA PRO A 180 -15.04 -3.73 -15.11
C PRO A 180 -15.34 -2.34 -15.66
N GLU A 181 -16.58 -1.87 -15.49
CA GLU A 181 -17.00 -0.50 -15.83
C GLU A 181 -16.41 0.57 -14.90
N GLN A 182 -15.81 0.18 -13.79
CA GLN A 182 -15.20 1.07 -12.80
C GLN A 182 -13.69 0.87 -12.72
N PHE A 183 -13.22 -0.38 -12.82
CA PHE A 183 -11.80 -0.69 -12.81
C PHE A 183 -11.53 -1.99 -13.58
N PRO A 184 -10.50 -2.06 -14.45
CA PRO A 184 -10.25 -3.21 -15.31
C PRO A 184 -9.79 -4.48 -14.58
N GLY A 185 -9.29 -4.36 -13.35
CA GLY A 185 -8.84 -5.49 -12.52
C GLY A 185 -9.89 -5.95 -11.49
N ALA A 186 -9.70 -7.16 -10.96
CA ALA A 186 -10.48 -7.66 -9.83
C ALA A 186 -9.74 -7.46 -8.51
N ILE A 187 -10.45 -7.10 -7.45
CA ILE A 187 -9.88 -6.91 -6.11
C ILE A 187 -10.13 -8.16 -5.27
N LEU A 188 -9.07 -8.91 -4.99
CA LEU A 188 -9.09 -10.05 -4.07
C LEU A 188 -8.56 -9.61 -2.70
N ARG A 189 -9.35 -9.80 -1.65
CA ARG A 189 -8.94 -9.52 -0.26
C ARG A 189 -8.66 -10.81 0.49
N ILE A 190 -7.49 -10.91 1.12
CA ILE A 190 -7.12 -12.03 1.97
C ILE A 190 -6.97 -11.50 3.40
N ASP A 191 -7.66 -12.12 4.36
CA ASP A 191 -7.62 -11.67 5.75
C ASP A 191 -6.41 -12.20 6.54
N ASP A 192 -5.93 -13.39 6.18
CA ASP A 192 -4.75 -14.01 6.78
C ASP A 192 -3.82 -14.62 5.71
N PRO A 193 -2.64 -14.01 5.46
CA PRO A 193 -2.23 -12.70 5.99
C PRO A 193 -3.08 -11.57 5.41
N LYS A 194 -3.28 -10.49 6.17
CA LYS A 194 -4.09 -9.34 5.74
C LYS A 194 -3.43 -8.60 4.57
N ILE A 195 -3.88 -8.88 3.35
CA ILE A 195 -3.38 -8.26 2.12
C ILE A 195 -4.52 -8.04 1.11
N THR A 196 -4.31 -7.12 0.17
CA THR A 196 -5.20 -6.91 -0.97
C THR A 196 -4.44 -7.08 -2.27
N LEU A 197 -5.04 -7.80 -3.21
CA LEU A 197 -4.46 -8.10 -4.52
C LEU A 197 -5.36 -7.52 -5.61
N LEU A 198 -4.80 -6.75 -6.53
CA LEU A 198 -5.43 -6.42 -7.80
C LEU A 198 -5.00 -7.48 -8.82
N LEU A 199 -5.97 -8.19 -9.38
CA LEU A 199 -5.78 -9.26 -10.35
C LEU A 199 -6.14 -8.75 -11.75
N PHE A 200 -5.26 -8.97 -12.72
CA PHE A 200 -5.50 -8.61 -14.12
C PHE A 200 -5.67 -9.86 -14.99
N LYS A 201 -6.42 -9.74 -16.09
CA LYS A 201 -6.72 -10.84 -17.01
C LYS A 201 -5.47 -11.56 -17.55
N ASN A 202 -4.37 -10.84 -17.69
CA ASN A 202 -3.09 -11.36 -18.19
C ASN A 202 -2.25 -12.10 -17.12
N GLY A 203 -2.73 -12.20 -15.88
CA GLY A 203 -2.01 -12.84 -14.77
C GLY A 203 -1.10 -11.91 -13.98
N LYS A 204 -0.96 -10.63 -14.37
CA LYS A 204 -0.34 -9.60 -13.53
C LYS A 204 -1.14 -9.46 -12.24
N VAL A 205 -0.43 -9.26 -11.15
CA VAL A 205 -0.97 -9.02 -9.82
C VAL A 205 -0.27 -7.82 -9.20
N ILE A 206 -1.02 -6.92 -8.58
CA ILE A 206 -0.47 -5.89 -7.68
C ILE A 206 -0.92 -6.25 -6.27
N CYS A 207 0.03 -6.50 -5.38
CA CYS A 207 -0.23 -6.81 -3.98
C CYS A 207 0.12 -5.60 -3.12
N ALA A 208 -0.79 -5.21 -2.22
CA ALA A 208 -0.59 -4.15 -1.24
C ALA A 208 -1.07 -4.56 0.16
N GLY A 209 -0.62 -3.83 1.17
CA GLY A 209 -1.03 -4.01 2.57
C GLY A 209 -0.16 -4.99 3.37
N ALA A 210 0.82 -5.64 2.73
CA ALA A 210 1.76 -6.49 3.45
C ALA A 210 2.72 -5.63 4.29
N LYS A 211 3.02 -6.05 5.52
CA LYS A 211 4.04 -5.39 6.37
C LYS A 211 5.42 -6.04 6.28
N ARG A 212 5.47 -7.28 5.81
CA ARG A 212 6.68 -8.10 5.70
C ARG A 212 6.59 -8.92 4.42
N GLU A 213 7.73 -9.18 3.80
CA GLU A 213 7.81 -9.96 2.57
C GLU A 213 7.29 -11.40 2.75
N GLU A 214 7.44 -11.98 3.94
CA GLU A 214 6.87 -13.30 4.27
C GLU A 214 5.34 -13.34 4.08
N PHE A 215 4.64 -12.27 4.46
CA PHE A 215 3.19 -12.17 4.33
C PHE A 215 2.77 -11.95 2.87
N LEU A 216 3.54 -11.17 2.12
CA LEU A 216 3.36 -11.07 0.67
C LEU A 216 3.45 -12.46 0.04
N ARG A 217 4.49 -13.22 0.36
CA ARG A 217 4.75 -14.56 -0.19
C ARG A 217 3.59 -15.52 0.08
N LYS A 218 3.18 -15.64 1.34
CA LYS A 218 2.03 -16.48 1.75
C LYS A 218 0.74 -16.05 1.06
N GLY A 219 0.53 -14.74 0.92
CA GLY A 219 -0.63 -14.18 0.25
C GLY A 219 -0.69 -14.51 -1.25
N LEU A 220 0.43 -14.40 -1.96
CA LEU A 220 0.54 -14.79 -3.37
C LEU A 220 0.30 -16.29 -3.57
N GLU A 221 0.85 -17.14 -2.70
CA GLU A 221 0.61 -18.59 -2.73
C GLU A 221 -0.86 -18.93 -2.51
N LYS A 222 -1.51 -18.29 -1.53
CA LYS A 222 -2.93 -18.47 -1.25
C LYS A 222 -3.79 -18.01 -2.42
N ALA A 223 -3.47 -16.88 -3.03
CA ALA A 223 -4.15 -16.40 -4.24
C ALA A 223 -4.04 -17.41 -5.39
N ALA A 224 -2.85 -17.94 -5.66
CA ALA A 224 -2.64 -18.95 -6.70
C ALA A 224 -3.42 -20.25 -6.43
N GLN A 225 -3.50 -20.68 -5.16
CA GLN A 225 -4.31 -21.84 -4.78
C GLN A 225 -5.80 -21.61 -4.98
N LEU A 226 -6.32 -20.45 -4.59
CA LEU A 226 -7.73 -20.08 -4.80
C LEU A 226 -8.07 -20.09 -6.30
N ILE A 227 -7.24 -19.45 -7.11
CA ILE A 227 -7.44 -19.38 -8.57
C ILE A 227 -7.36 -20.78 -9.20
N LYS A 228 -6.45 -21.64 -8.74
CA LYS A 228 -6.33 -23.02 -9.25
C LYS A 228 -7.59 -23.85 -9.01
N LYS A 229 -8.32 -23.61 -7.91
CA LYS A 229 -9.58 -24.33 -7.57
C LYS A 229 -10.77 -23.92 -8.45
N ILE A 230 -10.68 -22.79 -9.14
CA ILE A 230 -11.75 -22.25 -10.00
C ILE A 230 -11.66 -22.84 -11.42
N LYS A 231 -10.51 -23.44 -11.79
CA LYS A 231 -10.34 -24.07 -13.11
C LYS A 231 -11.31 -25.22 -13.28
#